data_AF-A0A0U1NXG3-F1
#
_entry.id   AF-A0A0U1NXG3-F1
#
_cell.length_a   1.000
_cell.length_b   1.000
_cell.length_c   1.000
_cell.angle_alpha   90.00
_cell.angle_beta   90.00
_cell.angle_gamma   90.00
#
_symmetry.space_group_name_H-M   'P 1'
#
loop_
_entity.id
_entity.type
_entity.pdbx_description
1 polymer ?
#
loop_
_entity_poly.entity_id
_entity_poly.type
_entity_poly.pdbx_seq_one_letter_code
_entity_poly.pdbx_strand_id
1 'polypeptide(L)' 'MRYEIVDIKNKETKVNIRCRDSKEQVFLKISLSPNTLECTDKFIPDSLQRFLELNHDSIQRYLNHLNDIQNDTKTCAG' A
#
# COMPACT_ATOMS: atom_id res chain seq x y z
N MET A 1 18.85 0.24 1.31
CA MET A 1 17.46 0.73 1.47
C MET A 1 16.88 0.04 2.69
N ARG A 2 16.35 0.79 3.69
CA ARG A 2 15.90 0.18 4.97
C ARG A 2 14.60 -0.61 4.82
N TYR A 3 13.64 -0.02 4.12
CA TYR A 3 12.31 -0.57 3.94
C TYR A 3 12.14 -1.14 2.54
N GLU A 4 11.34 -2.18 2.44
CA GLU A 4 10.94 -2.83 1.20
C GLU A 4 9.44 -3.12 1.26
N ILE A 5 8.70 -2.76 0.22
CA ILE A 5 7.27 -3.13 0.10
C ILE A 5 7.22 -4.58 -0.38
N VAL A 6 6.57 -5.42 0.41
CA VAL A 6 6.45 -6.86 0.14
C VAL A 6 5.10 -7.19 -0.47
N ASP A 7 4.05 -6.48 -0.05
CA ASP A 7 2.68 -6.75 -0.47
C ASP A 7 1.81 -5.50 -0.28
N ILE A 8 0.87 -5.30 -1.21
CA ILE A 8 -0.14 -4.24 -1.17
C ILE A 8 -1.49 -4.89 -1.38
N LYS A 9 -2.39 -4.72 -0.40
CA LYS A 9 -3.77 -5.21 -0.46
C LYS A 9 -4.74 -4.05 -0.41
N ASN A 10 -5.49 -3.87 -1.49
CA ASN A 10 -6.65 -2.98 -1.49
C ASN A 10 -7.83 -3.65 -0.76
N LYS A 11 -8.46 -2.94 0.18
CA LYS A 11 -9.73 -3.31 0.79
C LYS A 11 -10.67 -2.11 0.70
N GLU A 12 -11.98 -2.36 0.72
CA GLU A 12 -13.02 -1.32 0.60
C GLU A 12 -12.79 -0.10 1.51
N THR A 13 -12.29 -0.31 2.72
CA THR A 13 -12.10 0.76 3.71
C THR A 13 -10.66 1.19 3.92
N LYS A 14 -9.67 0.49 3.35
CA LYS A 14 -8.25 0.80 3.54
C LYS A 14 -7.32 0.04 2.60
N VAL A 15 -6.19 0.66 2.30
CA VAL A 15 -5.05 -0.02 1.67
C VAL A 15 -4.13 -0.55 2.76
N ASN A 16 -3.83 -1.85 2.75
CA ASN A 16 -2.85 -2.43 3.66
C ASN A 16 -1.54 -2.63 2.93
N ILE A 17 -0.46 -2.05 3.45
CA ILE A 17 0.89 -2.27 2.96
C ILE A 17 1.65 -3.13 3.96
N ARG A 18 2.24 -4.22 3.48
CA ARG A 18 3.21 -4.99 4.24
C ARG A 18 4.61 -4.57 3.83
N CYS A 19 5.37 -4.03 4.77
CA CYS A 19 6.76 -3.65 4.57
C CYS A 19 7.69 -4.57 5.35
N ARG A 20 8.89 -4.82 4.83
CA ARG A 20 10.00 -5.40 5.58
C ARG A 20 10.90 -4.28 6.05
N ASP A 21 11.20 -4.24 7.35
CA ASP A 21 12.33 -3.44 7.87
C ASP A 21 13.57 -4.33 7.90
N SER A 22 14.49 -4.09 6.97
CA SER A 22 15.71 -4.91 6.83
C SER A 22 16.69 -4.68 7.97
N LYS A 23 16.60 -3.55 8.69
CA LYS A 23 17.48 -3.23 9.81
C LYS A 23 17.06 -4.01 11.06
N GLU A 24 15.77 -3.97 11.36
CA GLU A 24 15.17 -4.64 12.53
C GLU A 24 14.80 -6.11 12.25
N GLN A 25 14.85 -6.53 10.98
CA GLN A 25 14.45 -7.86 10.49
C GLN A 25 13.00 -8.23 10.83
N VAL A 26 12.10 -7.24 10.85
CA VAL A 26 10.67 -7.42 11.14
C VAL A 26 9.78 -7.06 9.95
N PHE A 27 8.53 -7.54 9.98
CA PHE A 27 7.49 -7.10 9.06
C PHE A 27 6.56 -6.10 9.74
N LEU A 28 6.33 -4.99 9.06
CA LEU A 28 5.42 -3.94 9.46
C LEU A 28 4.16 -4.01 8.60
N LYS A 29 3.00 -3.75 9.21
CA LYS A 29 1.74 -3.66 8.50
C LYS A 29 1.17 -2.26 8.69
N ILE A 30 1.10 -1.51 7.60
CA ILE A 30 0.62 -0.13 7.59
C ILE A 30 -0.76 -0.10 6.94
N SER A 31 -1.67 0.68 7.51
CA SER A 31 -2.97 0.99 6.90
C SER A 31 -2.94 2.42 6.37
N LEU A 32 -3.33 2.57 5.10
CA LEU A 32 -3.46 3.86 4.43
C LEU A 32 -4.93 4.11 4.08
N SER A 33 -5.29 5.40 4.02
CA SER A 33 -6.54 5.85 3.43
C SER A 33 -6.62 5.43 1.96
N PRO A 34 -7.72 4.82 1.49
CA PRO A 34 -7.81 4.37 0.10
C PRO A 34 -7.86 5.52 -0.91
N ASN A 35 -8.28 6.71 -0.47
CA ASN A 35 -8.44 7.87 -1.36
C ASN A 35 -7.19 8.76 -1.41
N THR A 36 -6.48 8.89 -0.27
CA THR A 36 -5.32 9.80 -0.15
C THR A 36 -3.99 9.05 -0.07
N LEU A 37 -4.02 7.76 0.24
CA LEU A 37 -2.85 6.95 0.65
C LEU A 37 -2.08 7.52 1.84
N GLU A 38 -2.69 8.42 2.60
CA GLU A 38 -2.10 8.91 3.83
C GLU A 38 -2.14 7.82 4.89
N CYS A 39 -1.07 7.71 5.68
CA CYS A 39 -1.04 6.76 6.78
C CYS A 39 -2.02 7.17 7.87
N THR A 40 -2.89 6.23 8.26
CA THR A 40 -3.86 6.45 9.33
C THR A 40 -3.26 6.23 10.73
N ASP A 41 -2.09 5.59 10.80
CA ASP A 41 -1.40 5.30 12.05
C ASP A 41 -0.54 6.51 12.47
N LYS A 42 -0.70 6.96 13.73
CA LYS A 42 0.04 8.10 14.28
C LYS A 42 1.39 7.72 14.89
N PHE A 43 1.67 6.41 15.03
CA PHE A 43 2.87 5.90 15.68
C PHE A 43 3.87 5.28 14.70
N ILE A 44 3.66 5.43 13.39
CA ILE A 44 4.64 5.00 12.42
C ILE A 44 5.90 5.88 12.48
N PRO A 45 7.11 5.29 12.36
CA PRO A 45 8.33 6.07 12.33
C PRO A 45 8.39 7.02 11.13
N ASP A 46 8.91 8.24 11.32
CA ASP A 46 9.07 9.25 10.25
C ASP A 46 9.81 8.69 9.02
N SER A 47 10.81 7.84 9.24
CA SER A 47 11.56 7.21 8.16
C SER A 47 10.70 6.26 7.31
N LEU A 48 9.73 5.60 7.93
CA LEU A 48 8.78 4.75 7.23
C LEU A 48 7.73 5.60 6.51
N GLN A 49 7.26 6.67 7.15
CA GLN A 49 6.34 7.63 6.52
C GLN A 49 6.94 8.21 5.24
N ARG A 50 8.16 8.75 5.32
CA ARG A 50 8.88 9.29 4.17
C ARG A 50 9.13 8.25 3.09
N PHE A 51 9.38 7.00 3.47
CA PHE A 51 9.50 5.91 2.51
C PHE A 51 8.20 5.66 1.74
N LEU A 52 7.05 5.69 2.43
CA LEU A 52 5.74 5.55 1.79
C LEU A 52 5.43 6.72 0.86
N GLU A 53 5.74 7.95 1.28
CA GLU A 53 5.59 9.16 0.45
C GLU A 53 6.41 9.07 -0.84
N LEU A 54 7.67 8.61 -0.76
CA LEU A 54 8.52 8.42 -1.94
C LEU A 54 8.02 7.32 -2.89
N ASN A 55 7.22 6.38 -2.39
CA ASN A 55 6.65 5.29 -3.20
C ASN A 55 5.17 5.51 -3.53
N HIS A 56 4.61 6.69 -3.21
CA HIS A 56 3.19 6.98 -3.34
C HIS A 56 2.67 6.74 -4.76
N ASP A 57 3.34 7.28 -5.77
CA ASP A 57 2.96 7.09 -7.18
C ASP A 57 2.98 5.62 -7.61
N SER A 58 3.97 4.86 -7.15
CA SER A 58 4.10 3.43 -7.47
C SER A 58 2.97 2.61 -6.82
N ILE A 59 2.65 2.91 -5.55
CA ILE A 59 1.53 2.30 -4.83
C ILE A 59 0.22 2.62 -5.55
N GLN A 60 0.00 3.89 -5.91
CA GLN A 60 -1.22 4.34 -6.58
C GLN A 60 -1.40 3.67 -7.95
N ARG A 61 -0.33 3.59 -8.76
CA ARG A 61 -0.36 2.88 -10.05
C ARG A 61 -0.71 1.41 -9.89
N TYR A 62 -0.13 0.74 -8.90
CA TYR A 62 -0.42 -0.67 -8.62
C TYR A 62 -1.89 -0.87 -8.22
N LEU A 63 -2.44 0.02 -7.38
CA LEU A 63 -3.85 -0.03 -6.98
C LEU A 63 -4.81 0.20 -8.15
N ASN A 64 -4.51 1.17 -9.02
CA ASN A 64 -5.31 1.42 -10.22
C ASN A 64 -5.33 0.18 -11.13
N HIS A 65 -4.17 -0.43 -11.36
CA HIS A 65 -4.07 -1.66 -12.15
C HIS A 65 -4.88 -2.83 -11.54
N LEU A 66 -4.89 -2.97 -10.21
CA LEU A 66 -5.74 -3.96 -9.54
C LEU A 66 -7.24 -3.68 -9.74
N ASN A 67 -7.65 -2.42 -9.69
CA ASN A 67 -9.05 -2.04 -9.90
C ASN A 67 -9.49 -2.26 -11.35
N ASP A 68 -8.62 -1.96 -12.32
CA ASP A 68 -8.89 -2.19 -13.75
C ASP A 68 -9.12 -3.68 -14.03
N ILE A 69 -8.25 -4.57 -13.49
CA ILE A 69 -8.43 -6.03 -13.61
C ILE A 69 -9.76 -6.49 -12.98
N GLN A 70 -10.15 -5.92 -11.85
CA GLN A 70 -11.43 -6.25 -11.20
C GLN A 70 -12.65 -5.79 -12.00
N ASN A 71 -12.53 -4.71 -12.78
CA ASN A 71 -13.61 -4.22 -13.62
C ASN A 71 -13.72 -5.02 -14.93
N ASP A 72 -12.60 -5.39 -15.54
CA ASP A 72 -12.59 -6.21 -16.77
C ASP A 72 -13.11 -7.63 -16.55
N THR A 73 -13.00 -8.17 -15.33
CA THR A 73 -13.54 -9.49 -14.98
C THR A 73 -15.05 -9.50 -14.75
N LYS A 74 -15.69 -8.34 -14.54
CA LYS A 74 -17.16 -8.24 -14.35
C LYS A 74 -17.95 -8.07 -15.64
N THR A 75 -17.33 -7.67 -16.74
CA THR A 75 -17.98 -7.45 -18.05
C THR A 75 -18.15 -8.72 -18.89
N CYS A 76 -17.66 -9.88 -18.44
CA CYS A 76 -17.79 -11.16 -19.15
C CYS A 76 -18.92 -12.08 -18.65
N ALA A 77 -19.73 -11.63 -17.69
CA ALA A 77 -20.95 -12.34 -17.25
C ALA A 77 -22.19 -11.64 -17.84
N GLY A 78 -22.31 -11.67 -19.17
CA GLY A 78 -23.52 -11.31 -19.91
C GLY A 78 -24.40 -12.52 -20.15
#